data_AF-T0TC16-F1
#
_entry.id   AF-T0TC16-F1
#
_cell.length_a   1.000
_cell.length_b   1.000
_cell.length_c   1.000
_cell.angle_alpha   90.00
_cell.angle_beta   90.00
_cell.angle_gamma   90.00
#
_symmetry.space_group_name_H-M   'P 1'
#
loop_
_entity.id
_entity.type
_entity.pdbx_description
1 polymer ?
#
loop_
_entity_poly.entity_id
_entity_poly.type
_entity_poly.pdbx_seq_one_letter_code
_entity_poly.pdbx_strand_id
1 'polypeptide(L)'
;MENKIRELRRLSHLSQEDVAHIAHVSRQTINAIENDKYDPELTLAFKLAETLGTTVDELFNYQPTVVKRKENDVFWCEKYQCVLWKRAGIEKRNAVD
;
A
#
# COMPACT_ATOMS: atom_id res chain seq x y z
N MET A 1 7.49 3.52 6.08
CA MET A 1 7.92 3.25 4.68
C MET A 1 8.92 4.33 4.30
N GLU A 2 10.01 4.05 3.57
CA GLU A 2 10.92 5.14 3.14
C GLU A 2 10.26 5.91 1.99
N ASN A 3 10.27 7.25 2.03
CA ASN A 3 9.61 8.11 1.04
C ASN A 3 10.60 9.05 0.31
N LYS A 4 10.31 9.38 -0.95
CA LYS A 4 11.11 10.30 -1.78
C LYS A 4 10.47 11.69 -1.96
N ILE A 5 9.48 12.03 -1.13
CA ILE A 5 8.70 13.28 -1.27
C ILE A 5 9.61 14.49 -1.26
N ARG A 6 10.54 14.56 -0.30
CA ARG A 6 11.45 15.70 -0.15
C ARG A 6 12.35 15.91 -1.36
N GLU A 7 12.84 14.82 -1.95
CA GLU A 7 13.71 14.84 -3.13
C GLU A 7 12.94 15.36 -4.34
N LEU A 8 11.84 14.69 -4.68
CA LEU A 8 11.01 15.04 -5.85
C LEU A 8 10.44 16.45 -5.74
N ARG A 9 9.99 16.84 -4.55
CA ARG A 9 9.51 18.20 -4.29
C ARG A 9 10.59 19.25 -4.57
N ARG A 10 11.84 19.00 -4.18
CA ARG A 10 12.97 19.93 -4.43
C ARG A 10 13.34 19.97 -5.92
N LEU A 11 13.29 18.83 -6.62
CA LEU A 11 13.50 18.77 -8.06
C LEU A 11 12.43 19.56 -8.83
N SER A 12 11.19 19.56 -8.34
CA SER A 12 10.08 20.35 -8.89
C SER A 12 10.03 21.80 -8.38
N HIS A 13 11.04 22.26 -7.61
CA HIS A 13 11.11 23.60 -7.01
C HIS A 13 9.92 23.99 -6.13
N LEU A 14 9.26 23.02 -5.50
CA LEU A 14 8.11 23.23 -4.64
C LEU A 14 8.52 23.33 -3.16
N SER A 15 7.86 24.19 -2.40
CA SER A 15 7.95 24.21 -0.94
C SER A 15 7.00 23.17 -0.32
N GLN A 16 7.18 22.86 0.98
CA GLN A 16 6.22 22.00 1.69
C GLN A 16 4.81 22.60 1.69
N GLU A 17 4.70 23.93 1.71
CA GLU A 17 3.43 24.64 1.67
C GLU A 17 2.76 24.47 0.30
N ASP A 18 3.52 24.53 -0.80
CA ASP A 18 2.98 24.35 -2.15
C ASP A 18 2.41 22.94 -2.35
N VAL A 19 3.15 21.90 -1.94
CA VAL A 19 2.66 20.52 -2.01
C VAL A 19 1.44 20.32 -1.11
N ALA A 20 1.43 20.93 0.07
CA ALA A 20 0.30 20.87 0.99
C ALA A 20 -0.97 21.49 0.36
N HIS A 21 -0.82 22.65 -0.28
CA HIS A 21 -1.89 23.33 -1.00
C HIS A 21 -2.44 22.47 -2.15
N ILE A 22 -1.57 21.88 -2.98
CA ILE A 22 -1.98 21.07 -4.13
C ILE A 22 -2.64 19.76 -3.67
N ALA A 23 -2.08 19.10 -2.65
CA ALA A 23 -2.62 17.86 -2.10
C ALA A 23 -3.82 18.07 -1.16
N HIS A 24 -4.21 19.32 -0.90
CA HIS A 24 -5.28 19.73 0.03
C HIS A 24 -5.10 19.17 1.45
N VAL A 25 -3.89 19.29 1.98
CA VAL A 25 -3.54 18.91 3.36
C VAL A 25 -2.81 20.06 4.06
N SER A 26 -2.56 19.93 5.36
CA SER A 26 -1.77 20.92 6.07
C SER A 26 -0.27 20.77 5.74
N ARG A 27 0.51 21.86 5.81
CA ARG A 27 1.99 21.77 5.75
C ARG A 27 2.55 20.83 6.80
N GLN A 28 1.92 20.75 7.98
CA GLN A 28 2.31 19.82 9.04
C GLN A 28 2.19 18.36 8.62
N THR A 29 1.16 18.02 7.82
CA THR A 29 0.96 16.70 7.22
C THR A 29 2.15 16.35 6.32
N ILE A 30 2.51 17.23 5.38
CA ILE A 30 3.65 17.02 4.48
C ILE A 30 4.95 16.87 5.28
N ASN A 31 5.18 17.75 6.25
CA ASN A 31 6.36 17.67 7.11
C ASN A 31 6.43 16.38 7.93
N ALA A 32 5.29 15.88 8.42
CA ALA A 32 5.25 14.64 9.19
C ALA A 32 5.59 13.43 8.31
N ILE A 33 5.03 13.37 7.11
CA ILE A 33 5.31 12.28 6.15
C ILE A 33 6.76 12.32 5.68
N GLU A 34 7.29 13.50 5.30
CA GLU A 34 8.70 13.65 4.90
C GLU A 34 9.72 13.25 5.98
N ASN A 35 9.31 13.21 7.24
CA ASN A 35 10.15 12.81 8.37
C ASN A 35 9.72 11.46 8.96
N ASP A 36 9.03 10.64 8.17
CA ASP A 36 8.62 9.26 8.49
C ASP A 36 7.88 9.13 9.83
N LYS A 37 7.10 10.17 10.20
CA LYS A 37 6.31 10.14 11.44
C LYS A 37 5.13 9.19 11.34
N TYR A 38 4.59 9.02 10.14
CA TYR A 38 3.56 8.03 9.81
C TYR A 38 3.51 7.83 8.29
N ASP A 39 2.94 6.68 7.88
CA ASP A 39 2.63 6.41 6.48
C ASP A 39 1.25 6.99 6.14
N PRO A 40 1.10 7.75 5.05
CA PRO A 40 -0.17 8.37 4.68
C PRO A 40 -1.22 7.33 4.29
N GLU A 41 -2.50 7.70 4.41
CA GLU A 41 -3.58 6.89 3.82
C GLU A 41 -3.40 6.76 2.30
N LEU A 42 -3.89 5.65 1.74
CA LEU A 42 -3.72 5.31 0.33
C LEU A 42 -4.16 6.46 -0.60
N THR A 43 -5.28 7.10 -0.32
CA THR A 43 -5.78 8.25 -1.09
C THR A 43 -4.80 9.43 -1.10
N LEU A 44 -4.15 9.71 0.03
CA LEU A 44 -3.15 10.77 0.13
C LEU A 44 -1.86 10.37 -0.59
N ALA A 45 -1.45 9.10 -0.49
CA ALA A 45 -0.29 8.59 -1.23
C ALA A 45 -0.46 8.80 -2.75
N PHE A 46 -1.63 8.48 -3.31
CA PHE A 46 -1.93 8.74 -4.72
C PHE A 46 -1.91 10.22 -5.08
N LYS A 47 -2.52 11.09 -4.26
CA LYS A 47 -2.50 12.55 -4.50
C LYS A 47 -1.08 13.11 -4.51
N LEU A 48 -0.22 12.66 -3.58
CA LEU A 48 1.17 13.10 -3.52
C LEU A 48 1.96 12.63 -4.74
N ALA A 49 1.73 11.40 -5.20
CA ALA A 49 2.34 10.87 -6.41
C ALA A 49 1.95 11.70 -7.65
N GLU A 50 0.66 12.00 -7.82
CA GLU A 50 0.16 12.86 -8.88
C GLU A 50 0.75 14.29 -8.80
N THR A 51 0.75 14.89 -7.60
CA THR A 51 1.30 16.24 -7.36
C THR A 51 2.77 16.35 -7.73
N LEU A 52 3.54 15.28 -7.50
CA LEU A 52 4.98 15.22 -7.75
C LEU A 52 5.34 14.62 -9.11
N GLY A 53 4.34 14.25 -9.94
CA GLY A 53 4.56 13.72 -11.29
C GLY A 53 5.21 12.34 -11.31
N THR A 54 4.90 11.47 -10.34
CA THR A 54 5.49 10.14 -10.18
C THR A 54 4.40 9.09 -9.89
N THR A 55 4.78 7.82 -9.81
CA THR A 55 3.89 6.76 -9.30
C THR A 55 4.02 6.57 -7.78
N VAL A 56 3.02 5.96 -7.13
CA VAL A 56 3.08 5.62 -5.69
C VAL A 56 4.24 4.67 -5.39
N ASP A 57 4.46 3.68 -6.25
CA ASP A 57 5.55 2.70 -6.11
C ASP A 57 6.95 3.35 -6.18
N GLU A 58 7.12 4.41 -7.00
CA GLU A 58 8.37 5.16 -7.07
C GLU A 58 8.54 6.14 -5.92
N LEU A 59 7.42 6.74 -5.47
CA LEU A 59 7.39 7.72 -4.38
C LEU A 59 7.70 7.09 -3.03
N PHE A 60 7.27 5.84 -2.83
CA PHE A 60 7.41 5.13 -1.57
C PHE A 60 8.07 3.76 -1.74
N ASN A 61 9.23 3.58 -1.11
CA ASN A 61 9.93 2.30 -1.06
C ASN A 61 9.27 1.39 -0.01
N TYR A 62 8.37 0.51 -0.45
CA TYR A 62 7.81 -0.54 0.39
C TYR A 62 8.66 -1.82 0.32
N GLN A 63 9.21 -2.23 1.47
CA GLN A 63 9.86 -3.54 1.61
C GLN A 63 8.85 -4.49 2.27
N PRO A 64 8.25 -5.42 1.52
CA PRO A 64 7.33 -6.38 2.10
C PRO A 64 8.07 -7.22 3.14
N THR A 65 7.60 -7.18 4.38
CA THR A 65 8.05 -8.13 5.39
C THR A 65 7.52 -9.49 4.96
N VAL A 66 8.41 -10.35 4.45
CA VAL A 66 8.05 -11.72 4.13
C VAL A 66 7.71 -12.42 5.44
N VAL A 67 6.42 -12.45 5.79
CA VAL A 67 5.92 -13.26 6.89
C VAL A 67 6.14 -14.70 6.45
N LYS A 68 7.15 -15.36 7.04
CA LYS A 68 7.34 -16.80 6.87
C LYS A 68 6.12 -17.49 7.45
N ARG A 69 5.15 -17.85 6.59
CA ARG A 69 4.06 -18.74 6.98
C ARG A 69 4.70 -20.04 7.45
N LYS A 70 4.38 -20.49 8.65
CA LYS A 70 4.75 -21.85 9.04
C LYS A 70 3.93 -22.80 8.16
N GLU A 71 4.51 -23.92 7.79
CA GLU A 71 3.86 -24.96 6.97
C GLU A 71 2.51 -25.44 7.57
N ASN A 72 2.31 -25.21 8.87
CA ASN A 72 1.08 -25.51 9.62
C ASN A 72 0.07 -24.35 9.74
N ASP A 73 0.30 -23.18 9.13
CA ASP A 73 -0.65 -22.04 9.15
C ASP A 73 -1.74 -22.16 8.06
N VAL A 74 -1.85 -23.32 7.40
CA VAL A 74 -2.95 -23.61 6.47
C VAL A 74 -4.21 -24.01 7.26
N PHE A 75 -4.72 -23.09 8.08
CA PHE A 75 -6.10 -23.20 8.57
C PHE A 75 -7.03 -22.55 7.52
N TRP A 76 -7.12 -23.19 6.36
CA TRP A 76 -8.24 -22.94 5.46
C TRP A 76 -9.50 -23.38 6.21
N CYS A 77 -10.34 -22.41 6.56
CA CYS A 77 -11.60 -22.66 7.20
C CYS A 77 -12.46 -23.57 6.30
N GLU A 78 -12.48 -24.88 6.60
CA GLU A 78 -13.37 -25.87 5.98
C GLU A 78 -14.86 -25.50 6.10
N LYS A 79 -15.19 -24.44 6.84
CA LYS A 79 -16.56 -23.96 7.04
C LYS A 79 -17.08 -23.08 5.90
N TYR A 80 -16.23 -22.37 5.13
CA TYR A 80 -16.70 -21.48 4.04
C TYR A 80 -16.39 -22.00 2.63
N GLN A 81 -15.52 -22.99 2.48
CA GLN A 81 -15.25 -23.60 1.17
C GLN A 81 -16.26 -24.70 0.79
N CYS A 82 -17.15 -25.11 1.69
CA CYS A 82 -18.18 -26.13 1.37
C CYS A 82 -19.43 -25.54 0.66
N VAL A 83 -19.70 -24.25 0.81
CA VAL A 83 -20.97 -23.65 0.35
C VAL A 83 -20.98 -23.35 -1.16
N LEU A 84 -19.81 -23.07 -1.76
CA LEU A 84 -19.70 -22.77 -3.20
C LEU A 84 -19.57 -24.03 -4.06
N TRP A 85 -18.97 -25.11 -3.55
CA TRP A 85 -18.72 -26.33 -4.34
C TRP A 85 -19.97 -27.20 -4.52
N LYS A 86 -20.88 -27.21 -3.53
CA LYS A 86 -22.16 -27.95 -3.65
C LYS A 86 -23.10 -27.39 -4.72
N ARG A 87 -22.95 -26.11 -5.10
CA ARG A 87 -23.83 -25.45 -6.08
C ARG A 87 -23.35 -25.63 -7.53
N ALA A 88 -22.09 -26.02 -7.72
CA ALA A 88 -21.45 -26.19 -9.03
C ALA A 88 -21.37 -27.66 -9.50
N GLY A 89 -21.77 -28.64 -8.69
CA GLY A 89 -21.78 -30.06 -9.10
C GLY A 89 -20.40 -30.66 -9.37
N ILE A 90 -19.33 -30.06 -8.84
CA ILE A 90 -17.96 -30.54 -9.04
C ILE A 90 -17.57 -31.42 -7.85
N GLU A 91 -17.48 -32.72 -8.08
CA GLU A 91 -16.98 -33.69 -7.10
C GLU A 91 -15.50 -33.45 -6.81
N LYS A 92 -15.12 -33.57 -5.53
CA LYS A 92 -13.75 -33.41 -5.06
C LYS A 92 -12.86 -34.45 -5.73
N ARG A 93 -12.07 -34.05 -6.73
CA ARG A 93 -10.87 -34.82 -7.09
C ARG A 93 -9.82 -34.55 -6.02
N ASN A 94 -9.49 -35.58 -5.25
CA ASN A 94 -8.39 -35.56 -4.29
C ASN A 94 -7.11 -35.20 -5.05
N ALA A 95 -6.55 -34.04 -4.75
CA ALA A 95 -5.22 -33.66 -5.20
C ALA A 95 -4.21 -34.21 -4.19
N VAL A 96 -3.94 -35.51 -4.24
CA VAL A 96 -2.67 -36.11 -3.78
C VAL A 96 -2.45 -37.38 -4.59
N ASP A 97 -1.58 -37.30 -5.59
CA ASP A 97 -0.51 -38.26 -5.92
C ASP A 97 0.54 -37.51 -6.76
#